data_AF-A0A4Z0AAX4-F1
#
_entry.id   AF-A0A4Z0AAX4-F1
#
_cell.length_a   1.000
_cell.length_b   1.000
_cell.length_c   1.000
_cell.angle_alpha   90.00
_cell.angle_beta   90.00
_cell.angle_gamma   90.00
#
_symmetry.space_group_name_H-M   'P 1'
#
loop_
_entity.id
_entity.type
_entity.pdbx_description
1 polymer ?
#
loop_
_entity_poly.entity_id
_entity_poly.type
_entity_poly.pdbx_seq_one_letter_code
_entity_poly.pdbx_strand_id
1 'polypeptide(L)'
;MRTGLWPDNCNGTYEENCDSSRDYTNIAGLLQDQGASDTLSFMQEFWVDINGQNEQFWEHEWATHGTCMSTLEPSCLPSGSPKGAEAVAFYQTVVKLFKSLPTYDWLSQGGITPSSSKTYTLSDFTSALNKASGFTPALDCSGSNVNQISWYFHLKGSVVDGGFVAIDAPKKGSCPSSGIKYPLKSGSSTSTSSGTGPTGSPGGLPSKATISALTSSGSSLGGLLSAGKWSTQTPGTYTISGSSDSFTLTSSKGDCAVTSGEFSCGGSSSSTFSVVTSGSNLLLAFQGSTKFSSDASPSGQAQETVFTGSSHSVEFSLALNST
;
A
#
# COMPACT_ATOMS: atom_id res chain seq x y z
N MET A 1 -12.30 -12.92 -6.22
CA MET A 1 -12.58 -11.59 -6.83
C MET A 1 -12.00 -11.62 -8.23
N ARG A 2 -12.55 -10.89 -9.21
CA ARG A 2 -11.90 -10.73 -10.53
C ARG A 2 -11.08 -9.45 -10.50
N THR A 3 -9.76 -9.54 -10.52
CA THR A 3 -8.89 -8.36 -10.48
C THR A 3 -7.58 -8.68 -11.17
N GLY A 4 -7.15 -7.82 -12.10
CA GLY A 4 -5.87 -7.97 -12.79
C GLY A 4 -5.62 -6.82 -13.76
N LEU A 5 -4.75 -7.06 -14.74
CA LEU A 5 -4.54 -6.18 -15.88
C LEU A 5 -5.12 -6.84 -17.12
N TRP A 6 -6.16 -6.25 -17.71
CA TRP A 6 -6.96 -6.88 -18.76
C TRP A 6 -6.90 -6.08 -20.06
N PRO A 7 -6.63 -6.73 -21.21
CA PRO A 7 -6.62 -6.06 -22.50
C PRO A 7 -8.04 -5.98 -23.08
N ASP A 8 -8.64 -4.79 -23.05
CA ASP A 8 -9.88 -4.51 -23.77
C ASP A 8 -9.58 -3.99 -25.18
N ASN A 9 -10.45 -4.35 -26.14
CA ASN A 9 -10.48 -3.72 -27.46
C ASN A 9 -10.92 -2.26 -27.32
N CYS A 10 -10.53 -1.39 -28.27
CA CYS A 10 -10.88 0.04 -28.25
C CYS A 10 -12.39 0.33 -28.27
N ASN A 11 -13.21 -0.63 -28.69
CA ASN A 11 -14.68 -0.56 -28.66
C ASN A 11 -15.29 -1.05 -27.31
N GLY A 12 -14.45 -1.48 -26.38
CA GLY A 12 -14.82 -2.01 -25.07
C GLY A 12 -15.41 -3.42 -25.07
N THR A 13 -15.18 -4.22 -26.12
CA THR A 13 -15.24 -5.70 -26.05
C THR A 13 -13.89 -6.24 -25.60
N TYR A 14 -13.79 -7.53 -25.29
CA TYR A 14 -12.53 -8.15 -24.88
C TYR A 14 -12.41 -9.57 -25.44
N GLU A 15 -11.18 -10.08 -25.45
CA GLU A 15 -10.85 -11.47 -25.78
C GLU A 15 -10.37 -12.20 -24.51
N GLU A 16 -10.54 -13.51 -24.48
CA GLU A 16 -10.15 -14.35 -23.33
C GLU A 16 -9.53 -15.66 -23.83
N ASN A 17 -8.54 -16.17 -23.10
CA ASN A 17 -7.89 -17.46 -23.34
C ASN A 17 -7.28 -17.55 -24.76
N CYS A 18 -6.50 -16.54 -25.13
CA CYS A 18 -6.03 -16.34 -26.51
C CYS A 18 -4.96 -17.33 -26.97
N ASP A 19 -4.21 -17.95 -26.04
CA ASP A 19 -3.18 -18.93 -26.37
C ASP A 19 -2.96 -19.94 -25.24
N SER A 20 -3.58 -21.11 -25.37
CA SER A 20 -3.47 -22.18 -24.37
C SER A 20 -2.10 -22.87 -24.33
N SER A 21 -1.23 -22.66 -25.33
CA SER A 21 0.13 -23.21 -25.31
C SER A 21 1.02 -22.51 -24.28
N ARG A 22 0.60 -21.32 -23.83
CA ARG A 22 1.25 -20.51 -22.80
C ARG A 22 0.53 -20.56 -21.45
N ASP A 23 -0.42 -21.48 -21.26
CA ASP A 23 -1.08 -21.66 -19.95
C ASP A 23 -0.09 -22.30 -18.97
N TYR A 24 0.33 -21.52 -17.97
CA TYR A 24 1.24 -21.96 -16.93
C TYR A 24 0.47 -22.31 -15.65
N THR A 25 0.90 -23.37 -14.97
CA THR A 25 0.26 -23.91 -13.76
C THR A 25 1.18 -23.86 -12.52
N ASN A 26 2.16 -22.95 -12.53
CA ASN A 26 3.12 -22.72 -11.44
C ASN A 26 3.76 -21.34 -11.59
N ILE A 27 2.91 -20.31 -11.58
CA ILE A 27 3.27 -18.89 -11.64
C ILE A 27 4.24 -18.53 -10.52
N ALA A 28 3.98 -18.96 -9.29
CA ALA A 28 4.90 -18.70 -8.17
C ALA A 28 6.31 -19.24 -8.44
N GLY A 29 6.41 -20.47 -8.99
CA GLY A 29 7.69 -21.05 -9.41
C GLY A 29 8.36 -20.25 -10.52
N LEU A 30 7.62 -19.84 -11.56
CA LEU A 30 8.17 -19.01 -12.65
C LEU A 30 8.76 -17.69 -12.13
N LEU A 31 8.04 -17.00 -11.24
CA LEU A 31 8.52 -15.77 -10.61
C LEU A 31 9.78 -16.01 -9.78
N GLN A 32 9.78 -17.06 -8.95
CA GLN A 32 10.91 -17.39 -8.09
C GLN A 32 12.16 -17.77 -8.91
N ASP A 33 12.01 -18.64 -9.90
CA ASP A 33 13.10 -19.18 -10.72
C ASP A 33 13.75 -18.10 -11.60
N GLN A 34 12.99 -17.05 -11.94
CA GLN A 34 13.46 -15.94 -12.76
C GLN A 34 13.82 -14.69 -11.94
N GLY A 35 13.98 -14.83 -10.62
CA GLY A 35 14.49 -13.76 -9.75
C GLY A 35 13.48 -12.64 -9.44
N ALA A 36 12.18 -12.89 -9.65
CA ALA A 36 11.09 -11.96 -9.35
C ALA A 36 10.45 -12.25 -7.97
N SER A 37 11.26 -12.60 -6.96
CA SER A 37 10.78 -12.93 -5.61
C SER A 37 10.04 -11.76 -4.95
N ASP A 38 10.47 -10.52 -5.17
CA ASP A 38 9.82 -9.33 -4.61
C ASP A 38 8.41 -9.13 -5.17
N THR A 39 8.23 -9.45 -6.46
CA THR A 39 6.92 -9.44 -7.12
C THR A 39 6.03 -10.53 -6.52
N LEU A 40 6.55 -11.74 -6.35
CA LEU A 40 5.83 -12.84 -5.72
C LEU A 40 5.40 -12.50 -4.29
N SER A 41 6.30 -11.98 -3.45
CA SER A 41 5.97 -11.56 -2.09
C SER A 41 4.90 -10.47 -2.05
N PHE A 42 4.97 -9.50 -2.97
CA PHE A 42 3.93 -8.48 -3.08
C PHE A 42 2.57 -9.08 -3.47
N MET A 43 2.55 -10.00 -4.44
CA MET A 43 1.32 -10.67 -4.87
C MET A 43 0.70 -11.51 -3.74
N GLN A 44 1.52 -12.19 -2.95
CA GLN A 44 1.07 -12.97 -1.79
C GLN A 44 0.35 -12.11 -0.73
N GLU A 45 0.70 -10.83 -0.61
CA GLU A 45 0.08 -9.90 0.33
C GLU A 45 -1.10 -9.13 -0.27
N PHE A 46 -0.98 -8.65 -1.52
CA PHE A 46 -1.91 -7.67 -2.09
C PHE A 46 -2.76 -8.17 -3.26
N TRP A 47 -2.37 -9.25 -3.94
CA TRP A 47 -3.11 -9.81 -5.06
C TRP A 47 -3.61 -11.22 -4.73
N VAL A 48 -4.49 -11.26 -3.74
CA VAL A 48 -4.95 -12.49 -3.07
C VAL A 48 -6.30 -12.95 -3.57
N ASP A 49 -6.49 -14.26 -3.64
CA ASP A 49 -7.80 -14.87 -3.80
C ASP A 49 -8.57 -14.84 -2.48
N ILE A 50 -9.88 -14.57 -2.57
CA ILE A 50 -10.75 -14.48 -1.41
C ILE A 50 -10.95 -15.83 -0.70
N ASN A 51 -10.72 -16.94 -1.40
CA ASN A 51 -10.79 -18.31 -0.86
C ASN A 51 -9.40 -18.88 -0.54
N GLY A 52 -8.35 -18.05 -0.61
CA GLY A 52 -6.96 -18.45 -0.32
C GLY A 52 -6.30 -19.29 -1.42
N GLN A 53 -6.90 -19.42 -2.60
CA GLN A 53 -6.33 -20.16 -3.74
C GLN A 53 -5.52 -19.24 -4.66
N ASN A 54 -4.51 -18.57 -4.11
CA ASN A 54 -3.76 -17.52 -4.81
C ASN A 54 -3.12 -18.02 -6.12
N GLU A 55 -2.51 -19.20 -6.11
CA GLU A 55 -1.83 -19.76 -7.30
C GLU A 55 -2.81 -19.95 -8.46
N GLN A 56 -3.91 -20.68 -8.22
CA GLN A 56 -4.96 -20.92 -9.23
C GLN A 56 -5.57 -19.61 -9.76
N PHE A 57 -5.68 -18.63 -8.88
CA PHE A 57 -6.14 -17.30 -9.27
C PHE A 57 -5.14 -16.58 -10.16
N TRP A 58 -3.84 -16.62 -9.87
CA TRP A 58 -2.83 -16.04 -10.74
C TRP A 58 -2.79 -16.77 -12.08
N GLU A 59 -2.81 -18.10 -12.09
CA GLU A 59 -2.91 -18.93 -13.31
C GLU A 59 -4.09 -18.47 -14.19
N HIS A 60 -5.27 -18.26 -13.59
CA HIS A 60 -6.44 -17.75 -14.31
C HIS A 60 -6.19 -16.37 -14.93
N GLU A 61 -5.68 -15.41 -14.15
CA GLU A 61 -5.43 -14.06 -14.66
C GLU A 61 -4.42 -14.05 -15.83
N TRP A 62 -3.43 -14.94 -15.80
CA TRP A 62 -2.51 -15.11 -16.93
C TRP A 62 -3.17 -15.80 -18.13
N ALA A 63 -3.71 -17.00 -17.95
CA ALA A 63 -4.27 -17.81 -19.02
C ALA A 63 -5.41 -17.08 -19.73
N THR A 64 -6.29 -16.44 -18.97
CA THR A 64 -7.47 -15.75 -19.51
C THR A 64 -7.15 -14.37 -20.07
N HIS A 65 -6.27 -13.58 -19.45
CA HIS A 65 -6.05 -12.17 -19.85
C HIS A 65 -4.63 -11.88 -20.33
N GLY A 66 -3.61 -12.37 -19.63
CA GLY A 66 -2.20 -12.16 -19.99
C GLY A 66 -1.84 -12.71 -21.37
N THR A 67 -2.36 -13.89 -21.73
CA THR A 67 -2.13 -14.50 -23.05
C THR A 67 -2.67 -13.66 -24.21
N CYS A 68 -3.68 -12.81 -23.97
CA CYS A 68 -4.28 -11.95 -24.99
C CYS A 68 -3.49 -10.66 -25.27
N MET A 69 -2.40 -10.39 -24.55
CA MET A 69 -1.58 -9.20 -24.78
C MET A 69 -0.53 -9.48 -25.86
N SER A 70 -0.80 -9.04 -27.09
CA SER A 70 0.07 -9.32 -28.25
C SER A 70 1.54 -8.90 -28.08
N THR A 71 1.83 -7.87 -27.28
CA THR A 71 3.21 -7.44 -27.01
C THR A 71 3.97 -8.34 -26.03
N LEU A 72 3.29 -9.33 -25.43
CA LEU A 72 3.86 -10.38 -24.59
C LEU A 72 4.04 -11.71 -25.33
N GLU A 73 3.81 -11.74 -26.64
CA GLU A 73 4.14 -12.92 -27.45
C GLU A 73 5.63 -13.25 -27.32
N PRO A 74 6.04 -14.53 -27.17
CA PRO A 74 7.45 -14.89 -26.98
C PRO A 74 8.38 -14.37 -28.10
N SER A 75 7.85 -14.16 -29.30
CA SER A 75 8.60 -13.57 -30.42
C SER A 75 8.96 -12.09 -30.23
N CYS A 76 8.29 -11.39 -29.32
CA CYS A 76 8.59 -10.02 -28.92
C CYS A 76 9.63 -9.93 -27.81
N LEU A 77 9.97 -11.05 -27.16
CA LEU A 77 10.98 -11.09 -26.10
C LEU A 77 12.41 -11.26 -26.68
N PRO A 78 13.44 -10.85 -25.92
CA PRO A 78 14.83 -11.11 -26.30
C PRO A 78 15.08 -12.59 -26.60
N SER A 79 15.86 -12.87 -27.64
CA SER A 79 16.24 -14.24 -28.00
C SER A 79 16.93 -14.94 -26.82
N GLY A 80 16.52 -16.18 -26.53
CA GLY A 80 17.04 -16.94 -25.40
C GLY A 80 16.33 -16.67 -24.07
N SER A 81 15.26 -15.88 -24.06
CA SER A 81 14.41 -15.74 -22.87
C SER A 81 13.93 -17.10 -22.36
N PRO A 82 13.95 -17.34 -21.04
CA PRO A 82 13.46 -18.60 -20.48
C PRO A 82 11.96 -18.75 -20.70
N LYS A 83 11.48 -20.00 -20.66
CA LYS A 83 10.05 -20.29 -20.75
C LYS A 83 9.28 -19.54 -19.64
N GLY A 84 8.21 -18.84 -20.00
CA GLY A 84 7.37 -18.08 -19.08
C GLY A 84 7.93 -16.71 -18.69
N ALA A 85 8.98 -16.21 -19.36
CA ALA A 85 9.49 -14.86 -19.16
C ALA A 85 8.42 -13.78 -19.42
N GLU A 86 7.53 -14.01 -20.38
CA GLU A 86 6.42 -13.14 -20.70
C GLU A 86 5.40 -13.06 -19.56
N ALA A 87 5.15 -14.18 -18.86
CA ALA A 87 4.27 -14.24 -17.71
C ALA A 87 4.91 -13.50 -16.53
N VAL A 88 6.20 -13.74 -16.26
CA VAL A 88 6.95 -13.00 -15.22
C VAL A 88 6.90 -11.50 -15.46
N ALA A 89 7.13 -11.05 -16.71
CA ALA A 89 7.07 -9.65 -17.09
C ALA A 89 5.66 -9.06 -16.92
N PHE A 90 4.60 -9.82 -17.22
CA PHE A 90 3.22 -9.43 -16.96
C PHE A 90 2.99 -9.13 -15.48
N TYR A 91 3.30 -10.06 -14.57
CA TYR A 91 3.07 -9.85 -13.14
C TYR A 91 3.91 -8.71 -12.57
N GLN A 92 5.18 -8.57 -12.99
CA GLN A 92 6.00 -7.42 -12.62
C GLN A 92 5.35 -6.10 -13.04
N THR A 93 4.77 -6.07 -14.24
CA THR A 93 4.06 -4.90 -14.76
C THR A 93 2.79 -4.60 -13.96
N VAL A 94 1.96 -5.62 -13.67
CA VAL A 94 0.75 -5.41 -12.88
C VAL A 94 1.09 -4.88 -11.49
N VAL A 95 2.09 -5.45 -10.82
CA VAL A 95 2.54 -4.98 -9.50
C VAL A 95 3.05 -3.53 -9.57
N LYS A 96 3.86 -3.20 -10.58
CA LYS A 96 4.36 -1.84 -10.80
C LYS A 96 3.21 -0.85 -11.02
N LEU A 97 2.25 -1.19 -11.87
CA LEU A 97 1.10 -0.34 -12.17
C LEU A 97 0.19 -0.17 -10.94
N PHE A 98 -0.11 -1.26 -10.22
CA PHE A 98 -0.90 -1.21 -9.00
C PHE A 98 -0.28 -0.30 -7.94
N LYS A 99 1.04 -0.39 -7.71
CA LYS A 99 1.77 0.49 -6.78
C LYS A 99 1.69 1.97 -7.15
N SER A 100 1.49 2.30 -8.43
CA SER A 100 1.31 3.68 -8.90
C SER A 100 -0.12 4.23 -8.70
N LEU A 101 -1.05 3.38 -8.27
CA LEU A 101 -2.47 3.71 -8.10
C LEU A 101 -2.90 3.52 -6.64
N PRO A 102 -2.38 4.33 -5.67
CA PRO A 102 -2.69 4.24 -4.25
C PRO A 102 -4.14 4.69 -3.96
N THR A 103 -5.10 3.91 -4.45
CA THR A 103 -6.52 4.25 -4.55
C THR A 103 -7.14 4.48 -3.18
N TYR A 104 -6.73 3.68 -2.19
CA TYR A 104 -7.16 3.87 -0.80
C TYR A 104 -6.70 5.23 -0.25
N ASP A 105 -5.45 5.61 -0.48
CA ASP A 105 -4.90 6.87 0.04
C ASP A 105 -5.59 8.07 -0.59
N TRP A 106 -5.86 8.02 -1.89
CA TRP A 106 -6.62 9.05 -2.60
C TRP A 106 -8.04 9.20 -2.06
N LEU A 107 -8.74 8.09 -1.80
CA LEU A 107 -10.07 8.12 -1.18
C LEU A 107 -10.00 8.68 0.24
N SER A 108 -9.03 8.24 1.04
CA SER A 108 -8.85 8.71 2.41
C SER A 108 -8.56 10.21 2.47
N GLN A 109 -7.73 10.74 1.57
CA GLN A 109 -7.46 12.18 1.44
C GLN A 109 -8.73 12.97 1.07
N GLY A 110 -9.65 12.35 0.32
CA GLY A 110 -10.98 12.87 0.04
C GLY A 110 -12.00 12.70 1.18
N GLY A 111 -11.61 12.18 2.34
CA GLY A 111 -12.52 11.92 3.47
C GLY A 111 -13.42 10.69 3.28
N ILE A 112 -13.04 9.80 2.37
CA ILE A 112 -13.74 8.55 2.04
C ILE A 112 -12.95 7.38 2.60
N THR A 113 -13.33 6.96 3.79
CA THR A 113 -12.75 5.80 4.46
C THR A 113 -13.79 4.70 4.67
N PRO A 114 -13.36 3.44 4.82
CA PRO A 114 -14.25 2.38 5.24
C PRO A 114 -15.03 2.74 6.52
N SER A 115 -16.30 2.35 6.58
CA SER A 115 -17.21 2.65 7.69
C SER A 115 -18.26 1.55 7.85
N SER A 116 -18.71 1.34 9.09
CA SER A 116 -19.82 0.44 9.41
C SER A 116 -21.20 1.08 9.20
N SER A 117 -21.29 2.41 9.12
CA SER A 117 -22.56 3.15 9.10
C SER A 117 -22.64 4.24 8.04
N LYS A 118 -21.52 4.87 7.68
CA LYS A 118 -21.49 5.94 6.68
C LYS A 118 -21.75 5.37 5.29
N THR A 119 -22.55 6.09 4.53
CA THR A 119 -22.72 5.88 3.10
C THR A 119 -22.20 7.10 2.33
N TYR A 120 -21.93 6.88 1.05
CA TYR A 120 -21.35 7.85 0.14
C TYR A 120 -22.18 7.92 -1.15
N THR A 121 -21.99 8.99 -1.90
CA THR A 121 -22.45 9.10 -3.28
C THR A 121 -21.37 8.61 -4.24
N LEU A 122 -21.77 8.22 -5.45
CA LEU A 122 -20.80 7.91 -6.52
C LEU A 122 -19.91 9.12 -6.80
N SER A 123 -20.49 10.32 -6.75
CA SER A 123 -19.78 11.58 -6.96
C SER A 123 -18.69 11.83 -5.92
N ASP A 124 -18.88 11.38 -4.66
CA ASP A 124 -17.83 11.49 -3.64
C ASP A 124 -16.60 10.71 -4.09
N PHE A 125 -16.76 9.43 -4.43
CA PHE A 125 -15.67 8.58 -4.88
C PHE A 125 -14.99 9.12 -6.14
N THR A 126 -15.77 9.39 -7.19
CA THR A 126 -15.21 9.82 -8.48
C THR A 126 -14.53 11.17 -8.39
N SER A 127 -15.06 12.11 -7.60
CA SER A 127 -14.44 13.43 -7.43
C SER A 127 -13.15 13.35 -6.62
N ALA A 128 -13.11 12.54 -5.55
CA ALA A 128 -11.89 12.35 -4.76
C ALA A 128 -10.78 11.71 -5.61
N LEU A 129 -11.11 10.66 -6.36
CA LEU A 129 -10.16 9.95 -7.22
C LEU A 129 -9.69 10.81 -8.39
N ASN A 130 -10.60 11.53 -9.07
CA ASN A 130 -10.22 12.44 -10.15
C ASN A 130 -9.34 13.59 -9.65
N LYS A 131 -9.67 14.19 -8.50
CA LYS A 131 -8.85 15.26 -7.92
C LYS A 131 -7.42 14.81 -7.61
N ALA A 132 -7.25 13.57 -7.16
CA ALA A 132 -5.95 13.05 -6.77
C ALA A 132 -5.12 12.52 -7.94
N SER A 133 -5.77 11.89 -8.93
CA SER A 133 -5.09 11.18 -10.03
C SER A 133 -5.14 11.93 -11.37
N GLY A 134 -6.11 12.83 -11.56
CA GLY A 134 -6.38 13.53 -12.82
C GLY A 134 -7.34 12.80 -13.77
N PHE A 135 -7.83 11.61 -13.39
CA PHE A 135 -8.73 10.79 -14.21
C PHE A 135 -9.74 10.02 -13.35
N THR A 136 -10.82 9.58 -13.97
CA THR A 136 -11.99 9.02 -13.28
C THR A 136 -12.11 7.53 -13.55
N PRO A 137 -11.97 6.66 -12.53
CA PRO A 137 -12.16 5.22 -12.72
C PRO A 137 -13.64 4.83 -12.78
N ALA A 138 -13.91 3.60 -13.22
CA ALA A 138 -15.22 2.98 -13.04
C ALA A 138 -15.31 2.33 -11.66
N LEU A 139 -16.49 2.40 -11.04
CA LEU A 139 -16.77 1.75 -9.76
C LEU A 139 -17.92 0.78 -9.90
N ASP A 140 -17.68 -0.45 -9.47
CA ASP A 140 -18.65 -1.53 -9.49
C ASP A 140 -19.03 -1.95 -8.06
N CYS A 141 -20.33 -2.13 -7.85
CA CYS A 141 -20.90 -2.44 -6.56
C CYS A 141 -21.56 -3.81 -6.56
N SER A 142 -21.37 -4.54 -5.45
CA SER A 142 -22.20 -5.70 -5.12
C SER A 142 -23.33 -5.24 -4.21
N GLY A 143 -24.53 -5.08 -4.79
CA GLY A 143 -25.62 -4.36 -4.14
C GLY A 143 -25.23 -2.90 -3.91
N SER A 144 -25.20 -2.46 -2.64
CA SER A 144 -24.72 -1.12 -2.28
C SER A 144 -23.25 -1.08 -1.87
N ASN A 145 -22.56 -2.22 -1.74
CA ASN A 145 -21.17 -2.23 -1.29
C ASN A 145 -20.26 -2.01 -2.49
N VAL A 146 -19.36 -1.02 -2.42
CA VAL A 146 -18.28 -0.90 -3.40
C VAL A 146 -17.46 -2.20 -3.38
N ASN A 147 -17.23 -2.77 -4.56
CA ASN A 147 -16.63 -4.10 -4.72
C ASN A 147 -15.39 -4.05 -5.60
N GLN A 148 -15.41 -3.26 -6.68
CA GLN A 148 -14.29 -3.13 -7.63
C GLN A 148 -14.14 -1.67 -8.07
N ILE A 149 -12.90 -1.28 -8.35
CA ILE A 149 -12.53 0.01 -8.96
C ILE A 149 -11.59 -0.31 -10.12
N SER A 150 -11.96 0.12 -11.33
CA SER A 150 -11.23 -0.16 -12.56
C SER A 150 -10.61 1.11 -13.13
N TRP A 151 -9.29 1.10 -13.27
CA TRP A 151 -8.49 2.18 -13.85
C TRP A 151 -8.14 1.83 -15.30
N TYR A 152 -8.29 2.80 -16.20
CA TYR A 152 -8.15 2.57 -17.64
C TYR A 152 -6.92 3.28 -18.20
N PHE A 153 -6.26 2.63 -19.15
CA PHE A 153 -5.04 3.13 -19.76
C PHE A 153 -5.03 2.84 -21.26
N HIS A 154 -4.46 3.76 -22.03
CA HIS A 154 -3.89 3.43 -23.33
C HIS A 154 -2.42 3.05 -23.15
N LEU A 155 -1.99 1.98 -23.82
CA LEU A 155 -0.60 1.56 -23.81
C LEU A 155 0.16 2.18 -24.98
N LYS A 156 1.29 2.83 -24.69
CA LYS A 156 2.26 3.29 -25.69
C LYS A 156 3.51 2.43 -25.60
N GLY A 157 3.71 1.54 -26.56
CA GLY A 157 4.82 0.57 -26.53
C GLY A 157 4.36 -0.82 -26.11
N SER A 158 5.24 -1.58 -25.44
CA SER A 158 4.91 -2.92 -24.95
C SER A 158 4.38 -2.89 -23.51
N VAL A 159 3.79 -3.99 -23.05
CA VAL A 159 3.38 -4.14 -21.64
C VAL A 159 4.60 -4.07 -20.71
N VAL A 160 5.76 -4.54 -21.16
CA VAL A 160 6.97 -4.67 -20.33
C VAL A 160 7.66 -3.32 -20.06
N ASP A 161 7.81 -2.50 -21.10
CA ASP A 161 8.63 -1.27 -21.08
C ASP A 161 7.90 -0.02 -21.58
N GLY A 162 6.64 -0.17 -22.01
CA GLY A 162 5.82 0.92 -22.51
C GLY A 162 5.26 1.83 -21.42
N GLY A 163 4.63 2.91 -21.88
CA GLY A 163 3.93 3.87 -21.04
C GLY A 163 2.44 3.58 -20.97
N PHE A 164 1.93 3.37 -19.75
CA PHE A 164 0.50 3.35 -19.46
C PHE A 164 -0.02 4.78 -19.31
N VAL A 165 -0.74 5.27 -20.31
CA VAL A 165 -1.33 6.61 -20.33
C VAL A 165 -2.75 6.52 -19.78
N ALA A 166 -2.95 7.03 -18.58
CA ALA A 166 -4.25 7.01 -17.92
C ALA A 166 -5.33 7.76 -18.71
N ILE A 167 -6.55 7.21 -18.70
CA ILE A 167 -7.73 7.81 -19.31
C ILE A 167 -8.91 7.73 -18.34
N ASP A 168 -9.90 8.60 -18.54
CA ASP A 168 -11.21 8.43 -17.90
C ASP A 168 -11.84 7.11 -18.34
N ALA A 169 -12.58 6.47 -17.43
CA ALA A 169 -13.27 5.23 -17.71
C ALA A 169 -14.23 5.40 -18.90
N PRO A 170 -14.13 4.54 -19.94
CA PRO A 170 -14.93 4.69 -21.15
C PRO A 170 -16.41 4.36 -20.93
N LYS A 171 -16.73 3.67 -19.83
CA LYS A 171 -18.08 3.29 -19.44
C LYS A 171 -18.25 3.46 -17.93
N LYS A 172 -19.48 3.78 -17.51
CA LYS A 172 -19.84 3.82 -16.09
C LYS A 172 -19.91 2.40 -15.53
N GLY A 173 -19.40 2.21 -14.31
CA GLY A 173 -19.62 0.98 -13.55
C GLY A 173 -21.04 0.88 -12.95
N SER A 174 -21.27 -0.20 -12.21
CA SER A 174 -22.57 -0.62 -11.69
C SER A 174 -23.02 0.08 -10.41
N CYS A 175 -22.17 0.87 -9.74
CA CYS A 175 -22.55 1.52 -8.49
C CYS A 175 -23.73 2.51 -8.65
N PRO A 176 -24.67 2.55 -7.67
CA PRO A 176 -25.77 3.52 -7.67
C PRO A 176 -25.26 4.95 -7.45
N SER A 177 -26.06 5.96 -7.75
CA SER A 177 -25.67 7.37 -7.55
C SER A 177 -25.45 7.75 -6.08
N SER A 178 -26.15 7.09 -5.15
CA SER A 178 -26.11 7.37 -3.72
C SER A 178 -26.30 6.11 -2.87
N GLY A 179 -25.95 6.20 -1.59
CA GLY A 179 -26.14 5.10 -0.64
C GLY A 179 -25.08 4.01 -0.75
N ILE A 180 -23.94 4.30 -1.40
CA ILE A 180 -22.82 3.36 -1.53
C ILE A 180 -22.20 3.16 -0.15
N LYS A 181 -21.98 1.90 0.22
CA LYS A 181 -21.28 1.48 1.44
C LYS A 181 -19.84 1.15 1.10
N TYR A 182 -18.92 1.62 1.93
CA TYR A 182 -17.52 1.19 1.90
C TYR A 182 -17.23 0.42 3.19
N PRO A 183 -17.42 -0.92 3.21
CA PRO A 183 -17.34 -1.69 4.44
C PRO A 183 -15.89 -1.81 4.95
N LEU A 184 -15.74 -1.96 6.27
CA LEU A 184 -14.49 -2.37 6.91
C LEU A 184 -14.09 -3.78 6.44
N LYS A 185 -12.79 -4.04 6.25
CA LYS A 185 -12.30 -5.41 6.02
C LYS A 185 -12.53 -6.26 7.27
N SER A 186 -12.98 -7.51 7.10
CA SER A 186 -13.14 -8.47 8.20
C SER A 186 -11.80 -8.72 8.89
N GLY A 187 -11.78 -8.65 10.23
CA GLY A 187 -10.56 -8.67 11.05
C GLY A 187 -10.19 -7.30 11.65
N SER A 188 -10.80 -6.21 11.17
CA SER A 188 -10.79 -4.93 11.88
C SER A 188 -11.79 -5.01 13.03
N SER A 189 -11.31 -5.34 14.24
CA SER A 189 -12.15 -5.41 15.43
C SER A 189 -12.91 -4.11 15.63
N THR A 190 -14.24 -4.21 15.67
CA THR A 190 -15.08 -3.18 16.28
C THR A 190 -14.67 -3.08 17.74
N SER A 191 -13.95 -2.03 18.13
CA SER A 191 -13.93 -1.62 19.53
C SER A 191 -15.30 -1.01 19.83
N THR A 192 -16.29 -1.86 20.07
CA THR A 192 -17.45 -1.49 20.87
C THR A 192 -16.95 -1.16 22.28
N SER A 193 -16.56 0.09 22.50
CA SER A 193 -16.56 0.67 23.83
C SER A 193 -17.87 1.44 24.00
N SER A 194 -18.85 0.76 24.58
CA SER A 194 -19.79 1.43 25.47
C SER A 194 -18.96 2.03 26.62
N GLY A 195 -18.54 3.28 26.44
CA GLY A 195 -17.75 4.03 27.38
C GLY A 195 -17.89 5.50 27.05
N THR A 196 -18.46 6.24 27.98
CA THR A 196 -18.59 7.70 28.02
C THR A 196 -17.39 8.38 27.34
N GLY A 197 -17.67 9.15 26.30
CA GLY A 197 -16.63 9.70 25.44
C GLY A 197 -15.66 10.64 26.19
N PRO A 198 -14.43 10.77 25.69
CA PRO A 198 -13.65 11.98 25.84
C PRO A 198 -13.74 12.79 24.54
N THR A 199 -14.09 14.05 24.71
CA THR A 199 -13.95 15.12 23.73
C THR A 199 -12.49 15.22 23.26
N GLY A 200 -12.21 14.76 22.04
CA GLY A 200 -10.94 14.99 21.36
C GLY A 200 -11.20 15.19 19.87
N SER A 201 -10.84 16.36 19.35
CA SER A 201 -11.04 16.76 17.95
C SER A 201 -10.25 15.86 16.98
N PRO A 202 -10.73 15.60 15.75
CA PRO A 202 -9.95 14.90 14.73
C PRO A 202 -8.69 15.72 14.38
N GLY A 203 -7.50 15.14 14.56
CA GLY A 203 -6.22 15.77 14.21
C GLY A 203 -5.27 16.11 15.37
N GLY A 204 -5.61 15.75 16.61
CA GLY A 204 -4.74 15.96 17.77
C GLY A 204 -3.59 14.95 17.88
N LEU A 205 -2.43 15.41 18.34
CA LEU A 205 -1.32 14.56 18.75
C LEU A 205 -1.79 13.57 19.83
N PRO A 206 -1.63 12.24 19.66
CA PRO A 206 -2.08 11.29 20.65
C PRO A 206 -1.23 11.37 21.92
N SER A 207 -1.80 11.04 23.09
CA SER A 207 -1.05 10.99 24.35
C SER A 207 -0.21 9.73 24.48
N LYS A 208 -0.55 8.66 23.74
CA LYS A 208 0.22 7.42 23.62
C LYS A 208 0.18 6.88 22.19
N ALA A 209 1.29 6.30 21.75
CA ALA A 209 1.38 5.71 20.43
C ALA A 209 2.36 4.53 20.36
N THR A 210 2.20 3.65 19.38
CA THR A 210 3.31 2.89 18.80
C THR A 210 3.94 3.68 17.65
N ILE A 211 5.16 3.33 17.27
CA ILE A 211 5.86 3.99 16.17
C ILE A 211 6.20 2.95 15.09
N SER A 212 5.64 3.11 13.89
CA SER A 212 5.93 2.25 12.73
C SER A 212 7.00 2.86 11.85
N ALA A 213 7.90 2.04 11.32
CA ALA A 213 8.80 2.44 10.24
C ALA A 213 8.08 2.21 8.90
N LEU A 214 8.08 3.20 8.02
CA LEU A 214 7.40 3.18 6.74
C LEU A 214 8.38 3.40 5.58
N THR A 215 8.18 2.67 4.49
CA THR A 215 8.77 3.00 3.18
C THR A 215 8.30 4.37 2.69
N SER A 216 8.94 4.90 1.64
CA SER A 216 8.46 6.09 0.92
C SER A 216 7.05 5.92 0.33
N SER A 217 6.60 4.68 0.10
CA SER A 217 5.25 4.35 -0.34
C SER A 217 4.26 4.11 0.81
N GLY A 218 4.66 4.33 2.07
CA GLY A 218 3.79 4.19 3.24
C GLY A 218 3.59 2.76 3.74
N SER A 219 4.22 1.76 3.11
CA SER A 219 4.18 0.36 3.55
C SER A 219 4.98 0.18 4.84
N SER A 220 4.44 -0.57 5.80
CA SER A 220 5.09 -0.86 7.08
C SER A 220 6.31 -1.75 6.90
N LEU A 221 7.39 -1.40 7.58
CA LEU A 221 8.65 -2.11 7.66
C LEU A 221 8.90 -2.70 9.07
N GLY A 222 7.86 -2.77 9.89
CA GLY A 222 7.96 -3.03 11.33
C GLY A 222 7.84 -1.75 12.15
N GLY A 223 8.40 -1.74 13.35
CA GLY A 223 8.28 -0.58 14.24
C GLY A 223 9.36 -0.50 15.30
N LEU A 224 9.28 0.54 16.11
CA LEU A 224 10.27 0.81 17.15
C LEU A 224 9.92 0.07 18.43
N LEU A 225 10.87 -0.72 18.92
CA LEU A 225 10.84 -1.33 20.26
C LEU A 225 11.03 -0.26 21.33
N SER A 226 10.67 -0.54 22.59
CA SER A 226 10.76 0.44 23.68
C SER A 226 12.14 1.08 23.88
N ALA A 227 13.23 0.47 23.40
CA ALA A 227 14.57 1.07 23.45
C ALA A 227 14.86 2.07 22.30
N GLY A 228 13.91 2.27 21.37
CA GLY A 228 14.07 3.10 20.17
C GLY A 228 14.73 2.39 18.98
N LYS A 229 14.98 1.07 19.07
CA LYS A 229 15.53 0.27 17.96
C LYS A 229 14.42 -0.19 17.02
N TRP A 230 14.71 -0.23 15.73
CA TRP A 230 13.78 -0.68 14.69
C TRP A 230 13.83 -2.20 14.55
N SER A 231 12.67 -2.86 14.57
CA SER A 231 12.56 -4.31 14.42
C SER A 231 11.24 -4.71 13.75
N THR A 232 11.16 -5.96 13.28
CA THR A 232 9.91 -6.60 12.83
C THR A 232 9.10 -7.21 13.99
N GLN A 233 9.61 -7.14 15.21
CA GLN A 233 8.91 -7.55 16.43
C GLN A 233 7.79 -6.58 16.83
N THR A 234 6.99 -6.95 17.84
CA THR A 234 5.92 -6.10 18.37
C THR A 234 6.45 -4.75 18.85
N PRO A 235 5.97 -3.62 18.30
CA PRO A 235 6.44 -2.30 18.69
C PRO A 235 6.17 -1.96 20.16
N GLY A 236 7.04 -1.14 20.73
CA GLY A 236 6.84 -0.57 22.06
C GLY A 236 5.80 0.56 22.06
N THR A 237 5.21 0.81 23.23
CA THR A 237 4.33 1.97 23.45
C THR A 237 5.13 3.14 24.00
N TYR A 238 4.84 4.32 23.48
CA TYR A 238 5.45 5.59 23.84
C TYR A 238 4.39 6.51 24.41
N THR A 239 4.72 7.20 25.49
CA THR A 239 3.98 8.33 26.02
C THR A 239 4.47 9.59 25.32
N ILE A 240 3.54 10.42 24.88
CA ILE A 240 3.81 11.68 24.20
C ILE A 240 3.38 12.82 25.13
N SER A 241 4.26 13.77 25.37
CA SER A 241 3.98 14.94 26.21
C SER A 241 4.34 16.23 25.48
N GLY A 242 3.35 17.09 25.21
CA GLY A 242 3.54 18.36 24.51
C GLY A 242 2.44 18.65 23.48
N SER A 243 2.79 19.42 22.44
CA SER A 243 1.91 19.76 21.31
C SER A 243 2.49 19.24 19.99
N SER A 244 1.72 19.31 18.90
CA SER A 244 2.14 18.82 17.57
C SER A 244 3.49 19.38 17.10
N ASP A 245 3.79 20.62 17.48
CA ASP A 245 4.96 21.34 16.99
C ASP A 245 6.17 21.16 17.93
N SER A 246 5.95 20.61 19.13
CA SER A 246 6.98 20.42 20.15
C SER A 246 6.49 19.47 21.25
N PHE A 247 6.96 18.22 21.23
CA PHE A 247 6.69 17.23 22.26
C PHE A 247 7.91 16.36 22.59
N THR A 248 7.87 15.69 23.74
CA THR A 248 8.83 14.66 24.14
C THR A 248 8.20 13.27 24.05
N LEU A 249 9.06 12.26 23.90
CA LEU A 249 8.70 10.85 23.88
C LEU A 249 9.33 10.13 25.08
N THR A 250 8.53 9.33 25.78
CA THR A 250 9.00 8.48 26.89
C THR A 250 8.46 7.07 26.71
N SER A 251 9.31 6.05 26.79
CA SER A 251 8.91 4.64 26.72
C SER A 251 9.04 3.95 28.07
N SER A 252 8.76 2.64 28.12
CA SER A 252 9.05 1.82 29.31
C SER A 252 10.54 1.71 29.65
N LYS A 253 11.45 2.19 28.78
CA LYS A 253 12.89 2.25 29.04
C LYS A 253 13.34 3.60 29.59
N GLY A 254 12.53 4.65 29.45
CA GLY A 254 12.85 6.01 29.88
C GLY A 254 12.66 7.03 28.75
N ASP A 255 13.22 8.21 28.93
CA ASP A 255 13.10 9.30 27.95
C ASP A 255 13.84 8.97 26.66
N CYS A 256 13.27 9.42 25.55
CA CYS A 256 13.83 9.27 24.22
C CYS A 256 14.58 10.54 23.81
N ALA A 257 15.75 10.36 23.21
CA ALA A 257 16.58 11.43 22.71
C ALA A 257 17.26 11.05 21.40
N VAL A 258 17.65 12.07 20.65
CA VAL A 258 18.62 11.96 19.56
C VAL A 258 19.97 12.45 20.07
N THR A 259 20.94 11.55 20.15
CA THR A 259 22.33 11.89 20.56
C THR A 259 23.27 11.52 19.44
N SER A 260 24.07 12.49 18.96
CA SER A 260 24.98 12.28 17.82
C SER A 260 24.30 11.69 16.57
N GLY A 261 23.03 12.03 16.35
CA GLY A 261 22.22 11.54 15.23
C GLY A 261 21.50 10.22 15.45
N GLU A 262 21.77 9.49 16.55
CA GLU A 262 21.08 8.23 16.88
C GLU A 262 19.86 8.49 17.77
N PHE A 263 18.69 7.98 17.36
CA PHE A 263 17.47 7.93 18.16
C PHE A 263 17.50 6.73 19.12
N SER A 264 17.30 6.98 20.41
CA SER A 264 17.26 5.93 21.44
C SER A 264 16.42 6.34 22.64
N CYS A 265 15.95 5.37 23.43
CA CYS A 265 15.20 5.60 24.67
C CYS A 265 15.81 4.88 25.86
N GLY A 266 15.83 5.57 27.01
CA GLY A 266 16.34 5.06 28.28
C GLY A 266 17.62 5.73 28.80
N GLY A 267 18.01 6.84 28.20
CA GLY A 267 19.04 7.73 28.74
C GLY A 267 18.48 8.76 29.73
N SER A 268 19.36 9.61 30.26
CA SER A 268 19.00 10.75 31.13
C SER A 268 18.71 12.05 30.35
N SER A 269 18.74 11.99 29.02
CA SER A 269 18.51 13.11 28.11
C SER A 269 17.18 12.94 27.39
N SER A 270 16.49 14.05 27.14
CA SER A 270 15.25 14.09 26.37
C SER A 270 15.38 15.06 25.21
N SER A 271 14.93 14.65 24.03
CA SER A 271 14.86 15.53 22.85
C SER A 271 13.43 15.94 22.54
N THR A 272 13.29 17.09 21.89
CA THR A 272 12.00 17.57 21.38
C THR A 272 11.80 17.12 19.93
N PHE A 273 10.59 16.68 19.65
CA PHE A 273 10.13 16.25 18.34
C PHE A 273 8.92 17.09 17.91
N SER A 274 8.60 17.03 16.63
CA SER A 274 7.35 17.54 16.08
C SER A 274 6.70 16.47 15.21
N VAL A 275 5.46 16.70 14.80
CA VAL A 275 4.80 15.87 13.79
C VAL A 275 4.63 16.63 12.49
N VAL A 276 4.79 15.92 11.38
CA VAL A 276 4.39 16.39 10.04
C VAL A 276 3.29 15.47 9.55
N THR A 277 2.12 16.05 9.25
CA THR A 277 1.01 15.29 8.70
C THR A 277 1.28 14.97 7.23
N SER A 278 1.28 13.69 6.88
CA SER A 278 1.42 13.21 5.50
C SER A 278 0.34 12.18 5.22
N GLY A 279 -0.72 12.59 4.53
CA GLY A 279 -1.93 11.77 4.38
C GLY A 279 -2.61 11.53 5.73
N SER A 280 -2.84 10.26 6.08
CA SER A 280 -3.37 9.83 7.38
C SER A 280 -2.29 9.63 8.45
N ASN A 281 -1.01 9.72 8.08
CA ASN A 281 0.10 9.47 8.99
C ASN A 281 0.52 10.76 9.71
N LEU A 282 0.73 10.65 11.02
CA LEU A 282 1.47 11.63 11.80
C LEU A 282 2.94 11.20 11.81
N LEU A 283 3.73 11.78 10.90
CA LEU A 283 5.15 11.44 10.79
C LEU A 283 5.93 12.14 11.89
N LEU A 284 6.68 11.37 12.68
CA LEU A 284 7.63 11.89 13.64
C LEU A 284 8.70 12.69 12.88
N ALA A 285 8.99 13.89 13.35
CA ALA A 285 10.03 14.73 12.81
C ALA A 285 11.01 15.15 13.91
N PHE A 286 12.28 15.22 13.55
CA PHE A 286 13.35 15.75 14.40
C PHE A 286 14.03 16.91 13.66
N GLN A 287 14.11 18.08 14.30
CA GLN A 287 14.59 19.32 13.69
C GLN A 287 13.93 19.63 12.33
N GLY A 288 12.61 19.34 12.21
CA GLY A 288 11.82 19.59 11.01
C GLY A 288 11.96 18.57 9.88
N SER A 289 12.81 17.54 10.03
CA SER A 289 12.96 16.46 9.06
C SER A 289 12.23 15.19 9.50
N THR A 290 11.48 14.57 8.59
CA THR A 290 10.83 13.25 8.79
C THR A 290 11.67 12.07 8.31
N LYS A 291 12.87 12.34 7.81
CA LYS A 291 13.77 11.30 7.28
C LYS A 291 14.53 10.62 8.40
N PHE A 292 14.49 9.30 8.42
CA PHE A 292 15.30 8.44 9.26
C PHE A 292 15.99 7.38 8.40
N SER A 293 17.08 6.83 8.90
CA SER A 293 17.80 5.77 8.20
C SER A 293 18.47 4.77 9.16
N SER A 294 18.90 3.64 8.62
CA SER A 294 19.60 2.56 9.32
C SER A 294 20.66 1.94 8.39
N ASP A 295 21.65 1.25 8.95
CA ASP A 295 22.70 0.54 8.20
C ASP A 295 22.20 -0.75 7.53
N ALA A 296 21.08 -1.29 8.02
CA ALA A 296 20.43 -2.49 7.47
C ALA A 296 18.93 -2.52 7.79
N SER A 297 18.21 -3.44 7.14
CA SER A 297 16.82 -3.76 7.42
C SER A 297 16.73 -4.94 8.42
N PRO A 298 15.90 -4.84 9.48
CA PRO A 298 15.72 -5.93 10.43
C PRO A 298 15.00 -7.10 9.78
N SER A 299 15.32 -8.32 10.23
CA SER A 299 14.56 -9.53 9.95
C SER A 299 14.50 -10.42 11.20
N GLY A 300 13.37 -11.12 11.38
CA GLY A 300 13.15 -11.99 12.52
C GLY A 300 13.22 -11.24 13.86
N GLN A 301 14.28 -11.49 14.63
CA GLN A 301 14.53 -10.88 15.94
C GLN A 301 15.61 -9.78 15.90
N ALA A 302 16.17 -9.50 14.72
CA ALA A 302 17.17 -8.44 14.56
C ALA A 302 16.60 -7.07 14.96
N GLN A 303 17.47 -6.23 15.50
CA GLN A 303 17.17 -4.88 15.92
C GLN A 303 18.20 -3.95 15.31
N GLU A 304 17.70 -2.95 14.60
CA GLU A 304 18.52 -2.01 13.87
C GLU A 304 18.53 -0.64 14.55
N THR A 305 19.67 0.05 14.44
CA THR A 305 19.83 1.39 14.97
C THR A 305 19.11 2.40 14.08
N VAL A 306 18.44 3.36 14.70
CA VAL A 306 17.70 4.41 13.99
C VAL A 306 18.52 5.69 14.05
N PHE A 307 18.90 6.19 12.88
CA PHE A 307 19.59 7.46 12.71
C PHE A 307 18.65 8.50 12.11
N THR A 308 18.83 9.76 12.50
CA THR A 308 18.14 10.89 11.87
C THR A 308 18.77 11.24 10.53
N GLY A 309 17.96 11.60 9.54
CA GLY A 309 18.42 11.91 8.19
C GLY A 309 18.59 10.69 7.31
N SER A 310 19.31 10.87 6.20
CA SER A 310 19.47 9.89 5.11
C SER A 310 20.94 9.50 4.88
N SER A 311 21.75 9.45 5.93
CA SER A 311 23.18 9.15 5.83
C SER A 311 23.50 7.65 5.81
N HIS A 312 22.50 6.78 6.02
CA HIS A 312 22.67 5.34 6.07
C HIS A 312 21.92 4.63 4.92
N SER A 313 22.21 3.35 4.73
CA SER A 313 21.87 2.57 3.54
C SER A 313 20.35 2.34 3.35
N VAL A 314 19.57 2.33 4.43
CA VAL A 314 18.12 2.08 4.40
C VAL A 314 17.39 3.30 4.92
N GLU A 315 16.64 3.99 4.07
CA GLU A 315 15.83 5.15 4.42
C GLU A 315 14.38 4.78 4.73
N PHE A 316 13.79 5.41 5.73
CA PHE A 316 12.38 5.25 6.10
C PHE A 316 11.83 6.51 6.80
N SER A 317 10.51 6.57 6.95
CA SER A 317 9.83 7.54 7.82
C SER A 317 9.27 6.83 9.05
N LEU A 318 9.06 7.57 10.14
CA LEU A 318 8.47 7.04 11.36
C LEU A 318 7.06 7.60 11.55
N ALA A 319 6.05 6.75 11.70
CA ALA A 319 4.66 7.16 11.89
C ALA A 319 4.15 6.83 13.30
N LEU A 320 3.50 7.82 13.94
CA LEU A 320 2.83 7.64 15.23
C LEU A 320 1.45 7.02 15.02
N ASN A 321 1.21 5.87 15.63
CA ASN A 321 -0.10 5.21 15.64
C ASN A 321 -0.69 5.27 17.04
N SER A 322 -1.81 5.99 17.22
CA SER A 322 -2.47 6.13 18.52
C SER A 322 -2.79 4.77 19.14
N THR A 323 -2.59 4.64 20.45
CA THR A 323 -2.88 3.42 21.25
C THR A 323 -3.74 3.73 22.46
#